data_AF-A0A4R1F506-F1
#
_entry.id   AF-A0A4R1F506-F1
#
_cell.length_a   1.000
_cell.length_b   1.000
_cell.length_c   1.000
_cell.angle_alpha   90.00
_cell.angle_beta   90.00
_cell.angle_gamma   90.00
#
_symmetry.space_group_name_H-M   'P 1'
#
loop_
_entity.id
_entity.type
_entity.pdbx_description
1 polymer ?
#
loop_
_entity_poly.entity_id
_entity_poly.type
_entity_poly.pdbx_seq_one_letter_code
_entity_poly.pdbx_strand_id
1 'polypeptide(L)'
;MKKMLLISGISLLMQACVAVPNDSSSKSASSNPSKRFSIENIKKKKEEEYAKKYADLKKMNPAEEVAKAVKNNSIYLLAYNSGRGGERKIPGLLEPQPVSVNCRVLQLDGMGDVIYGENHLKYRIALREYASSFNASMMTYCR
;
A
#
# COMPACT_ATOMS: atom_id res chain seq x y z
N MET A 1 42.96 25.67 26.92
CA MET A 1 42.91 26.09 25.50
C MET A 1 43.63 25.03 24.66
N LYS A 2 42.89 24.16 23.95
CA LYS A 2 43.47 23.22 22.98
C LYS A 2 42.56 23.21 21.76
N LYS A 3 43.09 23.75 20.65
CA LYS A 3 42.51 23.68 19.31
C LYS A 3 43.00 22.38 18.67
N MET A 4 42.10 21.52 18.21
CA MET A 4 42.38 20.45 17.25
C MET A 4 41.19 20.44 16.28
N LEU A 5 41.35 21.11 15.13
CA LEU A 5 41.74 20.52 13.83
C LEU A 5 40.64 19.60 13.26
N LEU A 6 39.81 20.25 12.43
CA LEU A 6 39.00 19.66 11.37
C LEU A 6 39.85 18.75 10.49
N ILE A 7 39.43 17.51 10.29
CA ILE A 7 39.84 16.69 9.14
C ILE A 7 38.58 16.26 8.41
N SER A 8 38.44 16.88 7.23
CA SER A 8 37.53 16.52 6.15
C SER A 8 37.90 15.15 5.61
N GLY A 9 36.91 14.28 5.39
CA GLY A 9 37.12 12.92 4.90
C GLY A 9 35.90 12.39 4.16
N ILE A 10 35.50 13.07 3.07
CA ILE A 10 34.50 12.59 2.13
C ILE A 10 35.14 11.46 1.30
N SER A 11 34.86 10.20 1.65
CA SER A 11 35.22 9.05 0.83
C SER A 11 34.09 8.76 -0.16
N LEU A 12 34.15 9.38 -1.34
CA LEU A 12 33.32 9.04 -2.49
C LEU A 12 33.88 7.75 -3.12
N LEU A 13 33.29 6.60 -2.81
CA LEU A 13 33.55 5.36 -3.55
C LEU A 13 32.78 5.40 -4.86
N MET A 14 33.47 5.80 -5.93
CA MET A 14 33.01 5.64 -7.31
C MET A 14 32.95 4.14 -7.64
N GLN A 15 31.74 3.58 -7.78
CA GLN A 15 31.56 2.30 -8.43
C GLN A 15 31.74 2.49 -9.94
N ALA A 16 32.82 1.95 -10.47
CA ALA A 16 33.06 1.85 -11.90
C ALA A 16 32.11 0.81 -12.51
N CYS A 17 31.20 1.26 -13.38
CA CYS A 17 30.47 0.38 -14.29
C CYS A 17 31.44 -0.16 -15.35
N VAL A 18 31.69 -1.48 -15.35
CA VAL A 18 32.43 -2.14 -16.42
C VAL A 18 31.50 -2.31 -17.62
N ALA A 19 31.75 -1.57 -18.70
CA ALA A 19 31.08 -1.77 -19.99
C ALA A 19 31.65 -3.04 -20.64
N VAL A 20 30.82 -4.08 -20.79
CA VAL A 20 31.17 -5.30 -21.53
C VAL A 20 31.16 -4.97 -23.04
N PRO A 21 32.15 -5.41 -23.84
CA PRO A 21 32.21 -5.09 -25.25
C PRO A 21 31.04 -5.71 -26.02
N ASN A 22 30.45 -4.90 -26.91
CA ASN A 22 29.49 -5.32 -27.92
C ASN A 22 30.19 -6.21 -28.95
N ASP A 23 29.99 -7.53 -28.86
CA ASP A 23 30.14 -8.39 -30.02
C ASP A 23 28.80 -8.41 -30.79
N SER A 24 28.77 -7.59 -31.83
CA SER A 24 27.78 -7.65 -32.90
C SER A 24 27.84 -9.02 -33.58
N SER A 25 26.91 -9.90 -33.22
CA SER A 25 26.53 -11.05 -34.03
C SER A 25 25.03 -11.05 -34.22
N SER A 26 24.64 -10.70 -35.45
CA SER A 26 23.31 -10.79 -36.00
C SER A 26 22.73 -12.19 -35.85
N LYS A 27 21.75 -12.36 -34.96
CA LYS A 27 20.65 -13.32 -35.13
C LYS A 27 19.38 -12.63 -34.69
N SER A 28 18.43 -12.47 -35.61
CA SER A 28 17.06 -12.03 -35.33
C SER A 28 16.43 -12.97 -34.31
N ALA A 29 16.58 -12.65 -33.03
CA ALA A 29 15.75 -13.19 -31.98
C ALA A 29 14.42 -12.46 -32.07
N SER A 30 13.43 -13.11 -32.69
CA SER A 30 12.03 -12.75 -32.50
C SER A 30 11.70 -12.96 -31.01
N SER A 31 11.95 -11.93 -30.21
CA SER A 31 11.53 -11.87 -28.82
C SER A 31 10.04 -11.54 -28.82
N ASN A 32 9.19 -12.55 -29.03
CA ASN A 32 7.81 -12.45 -28.58
C ASN A 32 7.87 -12.11 -27.08
N PRO A 33 7.38 -10.94 -26.64
CA PRO A 33 7.33 -10.62 -25.23
C PRO A 33 6.47 -11.70 -24.59
N SER A 34 7.06 -12.46 -23.67
CA SER A 34 6.41 -13.53 -22.93
C SER A 34 5.00 -13.10 -22.52
N LYS A 35 3.95 -13.77 -23.05
CA LYS A 35 2.54 -13.54 -22.69
C LYS A 35 2.31 -13.55 -21.16
N ARG A 36 3.25 -14.10 -20.39
CA ARG A 36 3.27 -14.14 -18.92
C ARG A 36 3.41 -12.76 -18.25
N PHE A 37 3.95 -11.75 -18.95
CA PHE A 37 4.11 -10.36 -18.46
C PHE A 37 3.38 -9.33 -19.33
N SER A 38 2.33 -9.74 -20.03
CA SER A 38 1.46 -8.79 -20.72
C SER A 38 0.70 -7.94 -19.70
N ILE A 39 0.73 -6.61 -19.87
CA ILE A 39 0.02 -5.64 -19.03
C ILE A 39 -1.49 -5.95 -19.03
N GLU A 40 -2.07 -6.28 -20.18
CA GLU A 40 -3.46 -6.76 -20.31
C GLU A 40 -3.74 -7.96 -19.41
N ASN A 41 -2.88 -8.99 -19.43
CA ASN A 41 -3.08 -10.19 -18.62
C ASN A 41 -2.99 -9.90 -17.12
N ILE A 42 -2.08 -9.01 -16.71
CA ILE A 42 -1.98 -8.55 -15.31
C ILE A 42 -3.25 -7.80 -14.91
N LYS A 43 -3.70 -6.87 -15.75
CA LYS A 43 -4.89 -6.05 -15.51
C LYS A 43 -6.14 -6.92 -15.37
N LYS A 44 -6.34 -7.85 -16.30
CA LYS A 44 -7.46 -8.81 -16.27
C LYS A 44 -7.44 -9.67 -15.01
N LYS A 45 -6.29 -10.27 -14.66
CA LYS A 45 -6.15 -11.10 -13.46
C LYS A 45 -6.43 -10.30 -12.17
N LYS A 46 -5.93 -9.05 -12.09
CA LYS A 46 -6.18 -8.18 -10.95
C LYS A 46 -7.64 -7.79 -10.84
N GLU A 47 -8.28 -7.51 -11.96
CA GLU A 47 -9.71 -7.20 -12.00
C GLU A 47 -10.57 -8.38 -11.49
N GLU A 48 -10.26 -9.61 -11.89
CA GLU A 48 -10.92 -10.82 -11.37
C GLU A 48 -10.65 -11.03 -9.86
N GLU A 49 -9.45 -10.72 -9.38
CA GLU A 49 -9.11 -10.74 -7.95
C GLU A 49 -9.96 -9.74 -7.16
N TYR A 50 -10.12 -8.51 -7.66
CA TYR A 50 -10.92 -7.49 -7.00
C TYR A 50 -12.42 -7.77 -7.04
N ALA A 51 -12.92 -8.45 -8.06
CA ALA A 51 -14.30 -8.93 -8.08
C ALA A 51 -14.58 -9.86 -6.88
N LYS A 52 -13.66 -10.78 -6.58
CA LYS A 52 -13.77 -11.67 -5.40
C LYS A 52 -13.68 -10.89 -4.10
N LYS A 53 -12.67 -10.02 -3.95
CA LYS A 53 -12.50 -9.19 -2.75
C LYS A 53 -13.70 -8.29 -2.49
N TYR A 54 -14.31 -7.74 -3.54
CA TYR A 54 -15.53 -6.94 -3.42
C TYR A 54 -16.71 -7.79 -2.93
N ALA A 55 -16.92 -8.98 -3.52
CA ALA A 55 -17.97 -9.88 -3.09
C ALA A 55 -17.80 -10.34 -1.63
N ASP A 56 -16.57 -10.56 -1.17
CA ASP A 56 -16.29 -10.93 0.21
C ASP A 56 -16.49 -9.75 1.18
N LEU A 57 -16.01 -8.56 0.82
CA LEU A 57 -16.22 -7.35 1.61
C LEU A 57 -17.70 -7.04 1.81
N LYS A 58 -18.54 -7.27 0.79
CA LYS A 58 -19.99 -7.07 0.87
C LYS A 58 -20.70 -7.97 1.89
N LYS A 59 -20.06 -9.06 2.32
CA LYS A 59 -20.57 -9.97 3.36
C LYS A 59 -20.08 -9.60 4.75
N MET A 60 -19.08 -8.73 4.86
CA MET A 60 -18.52 -8.31 6.14
C MET A 60 -19.38 -7.23 6.78
N ASN A 61 -19.50 -7.29 8.11
CA ASN A 61 -20.13 -6.26 8.91
C ASN A 61 -19.07 -5.57 9.78
N PRO A 62 -18.84 -4.25 9.61
CA PRO A 62 -17.85 -3.52 10.40
C PRO A 62 -18.03 -3.68 11.91
N ALA A 63 -19.27 -3.64 12.41
CA ALA A 63 -19.54 -3.70 13.85
C ALA A 63 -19.21 -5.09 14.44
N GLU A 64 -19.53 -6.16 13.70
CA GLU A 64 -19.20 -7.53 14.11
C GLU A 64 -17.68 -7.76 14.12
N GLU A 65 -16.97 -7.28 13.10
CA GLU A 65 -15.51 -7.39 13.05
C GLU A 65 -14.83 -6.54 14.12
N VAL A 66 -15.37 -5.38 14.50
CA VAL A 66 -14.91 -4.61 15.67
C VAL A 66 -15.10 -5.43 16.95
N ALA A 67 -16.29 -5.99 17.19
CA ALA A 67 -16.56 -6.79 18.39
C ALA A 67 -15.62 -8.00 18.50
N LYS A 68 -15.36 -8.67 17.37
CA LYS A 68 -14.40 -9.78 17.27
C LYS A 68 -12.97 -9.32 17.53
N ALA A 69 -12.54 -8.20 16.97
CA ALA A 69 -11.22 -7.65 17.17
C ALA A 69 -10.98 -7.25 18.64
N VAL A 70 -11.96 -6.59 19.27
CA VAL A 70 -11.93 -6.22 20.70
C VAL A 70 -11.86 -7.48 21.58
N LYS A 71 -12.69 -8.49 21.29
CA LYS A 71 -12.66 -9.77 22.01
C LYS A 71 -11.28 -10.44 21.95
N ASN A 72 -10.56 -10.26 20.86
CA ASN A 72 -9.21 -10.79 20.65
C ASN A 72 -8.10 -9.83 21.08
N ASN A 73 -8.43 -8.76 21.83
CA ASN A 73 -7.50 -7.71 22.25
C ASN A 73 -6.69 -7.10 21.08
N SER A 74 -7.30 -7.05 19.90
CA SER A 74 -6.69 -6.55 18.66
C SER A 74 -7.28 -5.19 18.33
N ILE A 75 -6.80 -4.14 19.01
CA ILE A 75 -7.29 -2.78 18.79
C ILE A 75 -6.46 -2.11 17.69
N TYR A 76 -7.11 -1.73 16.59
CA TYR A 76 -6.42 -1.09 15.46
C TYR A 76 -7.34 -0.26 14.58
N LEU A 77 -6.77 0.66 13.80
CA LEU A 77 -7.49 1.44 12.81
C LEU A 77 -7.05 1.09 11.40
N LEU A 78 -7.94 1.28 10.44
CA LEU A 78 -7.71 1.03 9.02
C LEU A 78 -7.35 2.35 8.32
N ALA A 79 -6.27 2.35 7.56
CA ALA A 79 -5.77 3.52 6.86
C ALA A 79 -5.40 3.23 5.41
N TYR A 80 -5.35 4.27 4.57
CA TYR A 80 -4.77 4.17 3.24
C TYR A 80 -3.95 5.42 2.90
N ASN A 81 -3.02 5.30 1.95
CA ASN A 81 -2.27 6.45 1.44
C ASN A 81 -2.94 6.94 0.15
N SER A 82 -3.07 8.25 -0.01
CA SER A 82 -3.60 8.83 -1.25
C SER A 82 -2.48 9.27 -2.19
N GLY A 83 -2.02 8.41 -3.10
CA GLY A 83 -1.00 8.83 -4.07
C GLY A 83 0.44 8.50 -3.68
N ARG A 84 1.35 8.66 -4.65
CA ARG A 84 2.79 8.84 -4.38
C ARG A 84 3.01 10.05 -3.46
N GLY A 85 3.61 9.81 -2.29
CA GLY A 85 3.84 10.84 -1.27
C GLY A 85 2.60 11.26 -0.48
N GLY A 86 1.47 10.56 -0.68
CA GLY A 86 0.21 10.86 -0.01
C GLY A 86 0.29 10.71 1.49
N GLU A 87 -0.31 11.66 2.20
CA GLU A 87 -0.57 11.56 3.62
C GLU A 87 -1.42 10.32 3.93
N ARG A 88 -1.15 9.70 5.08
CA ARG A 88 -1.93 8.57 5.59
C ARG A 88 -3.32 9.09 5.97
N LYS A 89 -4.35 8.53 5.34
CA LYS A 89 -5.76 8.83 5.63
C LYS A 89 -6.36 7.71 6.47
N ILE A 90 -7.01 8.07 7.57
CA ILE A 90 -7.80 7.17 8.41
C ILE A 90 -9.27 7.54 8.22
N PRO A 91 -10.03 6.82 7.39
CA PRO A 91 -11.41 7.17 7.08
C PRO A 91 -12.29 7.19 8.32
N GLY A 92 -13.30 8.06 8.32
CA GLY A 92 -14.24 8.18 9.44
C GLY A 92 -13.74 9.05 10.59
N LEU A 93 -12.49 9.51 10.55
CA LEU A 93 -11.93 10.45 11.53
C LEU A 93 -11.80 11.83 10.90
N LEU A 94 -12.47 12.81 11.50
CA LEU A 94 -12.48 14.21 11.03
C LEU A 94 -11.28 15.01 11.55
N GLU A 95 -10.74 14.63 12.71
CA GLU A 95 -9.65 15.33 13.36
C GLU A 95 -8.36 14.50 13.34
N PRO A 96 -7.19 15.16 13.27
CA PRO A 96 -5.91 14.50 13.53
C PRO A 96 -5.97 13.80 14.88
N GLN A 97 -5.64 12.51 14.90
CA GLN A 97 -5.54 11.74 16.14
C GLN A 97 -4.60 12.45 17.11
N PRO A 98 -5.04 12.74 18.35
CA PRO A 98 -4.12 13.26 19.35
C PRO A 98 -2.98 12.27 19.55
N VAL A 99 -1.76 12.77 19.79
CA VAL A 99 -0.53 11.96 19.94
C VAL A 99 -0.67 10.91 21.05
N SER A 100 -1.61 11.10 21.97
CA SER A 100 -1.92 10.17 23.06
C SER A 100 -2.68 8.92 22.63
N VAL A 101 -3.35 8.91 21.47
CA VAL A 101 -4.16 7.77 21.03
C VAL A 101 -3.26 6.69 20.41
N ASN A 102 -2.96 5.65 21.17
CA ASN A 102 -2.06 4.57 20.76
C ASN A 102 -2.81 3.42 20.08
N CYS A 103 -3.58 3.74 19.03
CA CYS A 103 -4.17 2.70 18.20
C CYS A 103 -3.18 2.25 17.12
N ARG A 104 -2.93 0.93 17.05
CA ARG A 104 -2.17 0.35 15.93
C ARG A 104 -2.87 0.71 14.63
N VAL A 105 -2.14 1.14 13.61
CA VAL A 105 -2.74 1.46 12.31
C VAL A 105 -2.34 0.40 11.29
N LEU A 106 -3.33 -0.18 10.62
CA LEU A 106 -3.18 -1.14 9.54
C LEU A 106 -3.46 -0.49 8.20
N GLN A 107 -2.58 -0.72 7.24
CA GLN A 107 -2.73 -0.23 5.87
C GLN A 107 -3.70 -1.14 5.09
N LEU A 108 -4.64 -0.52 4.38
CA LEU A 108 -5.55 -1.18 3.46
C LEU A 108 -4.86 -1.44 2.12
N ASP A 109 -4.97 -2.68 1.67
CA ASP A 109 -4.50 -3.09 0.35
C ASP A 109 -5.44 -2.62 -0.78
N GLY A 110 -4.90 -2.50 -1.98
CA GLY A 110 -5.68 -2.10 -3.17
C GLY A 110 -6.06 -0.62 -3.21
N MET A 111 -5.51 0.21 -2.32
CA MET A 111 -5.80 1.64 -2.30
C MET A 111 -4.78 2.52 -3.04
N GLY A 112 -3.83 1.93 -3.76
CA GLY A 112 -2.80 2.65 -4.52
C GLY A 112 -3.31 3.36 -5.78
N ASP A 113 -2.35 3.87 -6.56
CA ASP A 113 -2.62 4.82 -7.66
C ASP A 113 -3.17 4.15 -8.92
N VAL A 114 -2.89 2.86 -9.10
CA VAL A 114 -3.27 2.11 -10.30
C VAL A 114 -4.69 1.58 -10.17
N ILE A 115 -5.54 1.88 -11.15
CA ILE A 115 -6.86 1.27 -11.29
C ILE A 115 -6.81 0.15 -12.34
N TYR A 116 -7.10 -1.08 -11.92
CA TYR A 116 -7.10 -2.26 -12.80
C TYR A 116 -8.42 -2.45 -13.58
N GLY A 117 -9.53 -1.88 -13.10
CA GLY A 117 -10.83 -1.99 -13.76
C GLY A 117 -11.99 -1.57 -12.86
N GLU A 118 -13.20 -1.93 -13.26
CA GLU A 118 -14.45 -1.49 -12.62
C GLU A 118 -14.65 -2.13 -11.25
N ASN A 119 -14.37 -3.43 -11.11
CA ASN A 119 -14.44 -4.15 -9.84
C ASN A 119 -13.40 -3.62 -8.86
N HIS A 120 -12.20 -3.26 -9.34
CA HIS A 120 -11.24 -2.57 -8.49
C HIS A 120 -11.80 -1.24 -7.95
N LEU A 121 -12.46 -0.44 -8.79
CA LEU A 121 -13.07 0.81 -8.36
C LEU A 121 -14.21 0.57 -7.35
N LYS A 122 -15.12 -0.37 -7.61
CA LYS A 122 -16.19 -0.77 -6.69
C LYS A 122 -15.63 -1.23 -5.35
N TYR A 123 -14.59 -2.06 -5.37
CA TYR A 123 -13.89 -2.51 -4.18
C TYR A 123 -13.34 -1.34 -3.37
N ARG A 124 -12.62 -0.39 -4.01
CA ARG A 124 -12.03 0.76 -3.30
C ARG A 124 -13.07 1.65 -2.62
N ILE A 125 -14.20 1.90 -3.28
CA ILE A 125 -15.29 2.70 -2.71
C ILE A 125 -15.86 2.00 -1.48
N ALA A 126 -16.26 0.73 -1.64
CA ALA A 126 -16.83 -0.04 -0.54
C ALA A 126 -15.85 -0.25 0.61
N LEU A 127 -14.55 -0.43 0.32
CA LEU A 127 -13.53 -0.61 1.36
C LEU A 127 -13.32 0.67 2.17
N ARG A 128 -13.41 1.84 1.53
CA ARG A 128 -13.34 3.13 2.23
C ARG A 128 -14.55 3.31 3.16
N GLU A 129 -15.75 2.98 2.69
CA GLU A 129 -16.98 3.05 3.50
C GLU A 129 -16.90 2.08 4.68
N TYR A 130 -16.53 0.82 4.42
CA TYR A 130 -16.29 -0.19 5.46
C TYR A 130 -15.29 0.31 6.51
N ALA A 131 -14.13 0.82 6.06
CA ALA A 131 -13.09 1.31 6.96
C ALA A 131 -13.57 2.52 7.77
N SER A 132 -14.37 3.41 7.18
CA SER A 132 -14.96 4.55 7.87
C SER A 132 -15.85 4.09 9.02
N SER A 133 -16.76 3.15 8.77
CA SER A 133 -17.64 2.59 9.80
C SER A 133 -16.87 1.81 10.86
N PHE A 134 -15.91 0.98 10.44
CA PHE A 134 -15.06 0.20 11.35
C PHE A 134 -14.27 1.11 12.30
N ASN A 135 -13.61 2.13 11.75
CA ASN A 135 -12.81 3.07 12.53
C ASN A 135 -13.67 3.88 13.50
N ALA A 136 -14.83 4.37 13.06
CA ALA A 136 -15.74 5.14 13.92
C ALA A 136 -16.14 4.35 15.19
N SER A 137 -16.39 3.05 15.06
CA SER A 137 -16.68 2.18 16.20
C SER A 137 -15.43 1.85 17.02
N MET A 138 -14.32 1.52 16.36
CA MET A 138 -13.09 1.09 17.02
C MET A 138 -12.43 2.21 17.84
N MET A 139 -12.63 3.47 17.46
CA MET A 139 -12.07 4.63 18.16
C MET A 139 -12.38 4.67 19.64
N THR A 140 -13.53 4.17 20.06
CA THR A 140 -13.92 4.11 21.48
C THR A 140 -12.99 3.23 22.33
N TYR A 141 -12.22 2.35 21.69
CA TYR A 141 -11.25 1.45 22.33
C TYR A 141 -9.81 1.94 22.15
N CYS A 142 -9.57 2.96 21.33
CA CYS A 142 -8.28 3.59 21.16
C CYS A 142 -8.01 4.50 22.37
N ARG A 143 -7.19 4.02 23.31
CA ARG A 143 -6.80 4.75 24.53
C ARG A 143 -5.34 5.20 24.48
#